data_AF-A0A7R9J835-F1
#
_entry.id   AF-A0A7R9J835-F1
#
_cell.length_a   1.000
_cell.length_b   1.000
_cell.length_c   1.000
_cell.angle_alpha   90.00
_cell.angle_beta   90.00
_cell.angle_gamma   90.00
#
_symmetry.space_group_name_H-M   'P 1'
#
loop_
_entity.id
_entity.type
_entity.pdbx_description
1 polymer ?
#
loop_
_entity_poly.entity_id
_entity_poly.type
_entity_poly.pdbx_seq_one_letter_code
_entity_poly.pdbx_strand_id
1 'polypeptide(L)'
;MGTRNVTEAEEIIDNALALLKNALDYLETEGAVALDKAKDRSAQFGQQSEQMSDIAREARVLVQKQMEEAEEIKNTAGRAKNTSAQAYELATEAIKQQQNISDELRGLKVNIESAETNLEKTKELAAEAANKVGEVHSDAFDIYKDIYGLTVPDIDVPKLKEDAETTANDVELEEVNPHLRVGRVENHLGKTTPSSPDQDSNLDLPVLNSRAQHDKRARKLKQDAEDLLKAHGEILVNLDDQLDQSEDLLARGMEQQQLVDELLADVDAANSKADKAVQLGDKTLQEAQETLRTLQEFDNQVQESKGAAQNALDSVPEIQRLIADAENKTHSAQRALQGAVDNAQRARDTAQDAQQKYAEQASQEAGQIQQGARDTKAEAEELRDEASALAGRVAITGNKVKELEEKAAGDKDLTTQAKDKVGQAKSDADEATRQVEKALQEVQEIMKELNDLPNTDNEEALNQLERRLNAAEDELRQANLDQRLQSLREARNLQTQSMKNYDEELKYLRHEVENIEDINESLPEGCWKRMVLEP
;
A
#
# COMPACT_ATOMS: atom_id res chain seq x y z
N MET A 1 26.43 21.98 -35.59
CA MET A 1 26.23 21.30 -34.29
C MET A 1 25.13 21.98 -33.49
N GLY A 2 25.29 23.24 -33.07
CA GLY A 2 24.34 23.93 -32.17
C GLY A 2 22.84 23.74 -32.45
N THR A 3 22.40 23.79 -33.70
CA THR A 3 20.98 23.57 -34.08
C THR A 3 20.41 22.23 -33.60
N ARG A 4 21.17 21.12 -33.64
CA ARG A 4 20.70 19.81 -33.16
C ARG A 4 20.44 19.80 -31.66
N ASN A 5 21.37 20.35 -30.88
CA ASN A 5 21.30 20.40 -29.43
C ASN A 5 20.12 21.26 -28.93
N VAL A 6 19.69 22.27 -29.70
CA VAL A 6 18.50 23.06 -29.35
C VAL A 6 17.22 22.28 -29.63
N THR A 7 17.12 21.54 -30.74
CA THR A 7 15.95 20.70 -31.01
C THR A 7 15.77 19.56 -29.99
N GLU A 8 16.85 18.91 -29.55
CA GLU A 8 16.78 17.94 -28.44
C GLU A 8 16.30 18.59 -27.12
N ALA A 9 16.71 19.83 -26.85
CA ALA A 9 16.25 20.55 -25.66
C ALA A 9 14.76 20.94 -25.75
N GLU A 10 14.29 21.37 -26.93
CA GLU A 10 12.87 21.65 -27.21
C GLU A 10 12.02 20.39 -26.97
N GLU A 11 12.40 19.25 -27.54
CA GLU A 11 11.68 17.97 -27.36
C GLU A 11 11.63 17.50 -25.89
N ILE A 12 12.72 17.67 -25.14
CA ILE A 12 12.75 17.33 -23.70
C ILE A 12 11.80 18.24 -22.89
N ILE A 13 11.73 19.53 -23.22
CA ILE A 13 10.86 20.49 -22.51
C ILE A 13 9.39 20.22 -22.82
N ASP A 14 9.03 19.95 -24.08
CA ASP A 14 7.65 19.63 -24.46
C ASP A 14 7.15 18.34 -23.79
N ASN A 15 7.99 17.30 -23.71
CA ASN A 15 7.69 16.09 -22.96
C ASN A 15 7.50 16.37 -21.46
N ALA A 16 8.33 17.24 -20.86
CA ALA A 16 8.19 17.64 -19.46
C ALA A 16 6.88 18.43 -19.21
N LEU A 17 6.50 19.33 -20.12
CA LEU A 17 5.23 20.06 -20.06
C LEU A 17 4.02 19.13 -20.14
N ALA A 18 4.05 18.13 -21.03
CA ALA A 18 3.01 17.11 -21.14
C ALA A 18 2.87 16.28 -19.85
N LEU A 19 4.00 15.86 -19.25
CA LEU A 19 4.00 15.12 -17.98
C LEU A 19 3.47 15.95 -16.81
N LEU A 20 3.85 17.23 -16.69
CA LEU A 20 3.32 18.12 -15.66
C LEU A 20 1.82 18.39 -15.83
N LYS A 21 1.32 18.50 -17.07
CA LYS A 21 -0.11 18.62 -17.31
C LYS A 21 -0.85 17.36 -16.86
N ASN A 22 -0.39 16.18 -17.24
CA ASN A 22 -1.01 14.91 -16.81
C ASN A 22 -1.00 14.77 -15.28
N ALA A 23 0.02 15.29 -14.59
CA ALA A 23 0.07 15.32 -13.12
C ALA A 23 -0.93 16.31 -12.49
N LEU A 24 -1.18 17.46 -13.11
CA LEU A 24 -2.25 18.39 -12.71
C LEU A 24 -3.63 17.76 -12.92
N ASP A 25 -3.92 17.29 -14.15
CA ASP A 25 -5.19 16.62 -14.49
C ASP A 25 -5.47 15.46 -13.50
N TYR A 26 -4.45 14.71 -13.08
CA TYR A 26 -4.54 13.63 -12.08
C TYR A 26 -4.84 14.13 -10.66
N LEU A 27 -4.19 15.21 -10.20
CA LEU A 27 -4.43 15.78 -8.86
C LEU A 27 -5.84 16.39 -8.77
N GLU A 28 -6.22 17.21 -9.75
CA GLU A 28 -7.50 17.92 -9.81
C GLU A 28 -8.69 16.96 -9.94
N THR A 29 -8.52 15.82 -10.62
CA THR A 29 -9.61 14.84 -10.84
C THR A 29 -9.52 13.63 -9.92
N GLU A 30 -8.55 12.73 -10.11
CA GLU A 30 -8.43 11.49 -9.33
C GLU A 30 -8.07 11.77 -7.86
N GLY A 31 -7.15 12.69 -7.60
CA GLY A 31 -6.76 13.09 -6.24
C GLY A 31 -7.92 13.67 -5.43
N ALA A 32 -8.62 14.66 -5.99
CA ALA A 32 -9.81 15.25 -5.37
C ALA A 32 -10.93 14.23 -5.14
N VAL A 33 -11.26 13.41 -6.14
CA VAL A 33 -12.32 12.39 -6.06
C VAL A 33 -11.96 11.25 -5.09
N ALA A 34 -10.69 10.86 -4.99
CA ALA A 34 -10.24 9.87 -4.01
C ALA A 34 -10.35 10.41 -2.59
N LEU A 35 -10.00 11.68 -2.36
CA LEU A 35 -10.12 12.34 -1.07
C LEU A 35 -11.58 12.49 -0.63
N ASP A 36 -12.49 12.89 -1.53
CA ASP A 36 -13.92 13.01 -1.19
C ASP A 36 -14.54 11.65 -0.86
N LYS A 37 -14.24 10.60 -1.65
CA LYS A 37 -14.64 9.22 -1.33
C LYS A 37 -14.08 8.73 0.02
N ALA A 38 -12.93 9.23 0.46
CA ALA A 38 -12.37 8.92 1.77
C ALA A 38 -13.14 9.61 2.91
N LYS A 39 -13.52 10.90 2.74
CA LYS A 39 -14.40 11.62 3.68
C LYS A 39 -15.75 10.92 3.81
N ASP A 40 -16.42 10.64 2.69
CA ASP A 40 -17.74 10.01 2.65
C ASP A 40 -17.74 8.65 3.35
N ARG A 41 -16.73 7.81 3.05
CA ARG A 41 -16.57 6.51 3.72
C ARG A 41 -16.31 6.66 5.22
N SER A 42 -15.51 7.62 5.65
CA SER A 42 -15.25 7.84 7.08
C SER A 42 -16.48 8.37 7.81
N ALA A 43 -17.26 9.25 7.19
CA ALA A 43 -18.53 9.75 7.74
C ALA A 43 -19.59 8.62 7.83
N GLN A 44 -19.73 7.81 6.77
CA GLN A 44 -20.63 6.65 6.77
C GLN A 44 -20.19 5.62 7.82
N PHE A 45 -18.89 5.34 7.92
CA PHE A 45 -18.35 4.44 8.94
C PHE A 45 -18.60 4.97 10.36
N GLY A 46 -18.38 6.27 10.61
CA GLY A 46 -18.65 6.88 11.92
C GLY A 46 -20.10 6.73 12.38
N GLN A 47 -21.07 6.89 11.47
CA GLN A 47 -22.49 6.63 11.74
C GLN A 47 -22.77 5.14 12.03
N GLN A 48 -22.16 4.24 11.27
CA GLN A 48 -22.29 2.79 11.48
C GLN A 48 -21.64 2.34 12.80
N SER A 49 -20.47 2.89 13.17
CA SER A 49 -19.81 2.63 14.46
C SER A 49 -20.67 3.09 15.63
N GLU A 50 -21.34 4.24 15.52
CA GLU A 50 -22.26 4.74 16.54
C GLU A 50 -23.46 3.80 16.73
N GLN A 51 -24.11 3.40 15.63
CA GLN A 51 -25.19 2.40 15.66
C GLN A 51 -24.71 1.04 16.24
N MET A 52 -23.51 0.59 15.89
CA MET A 52 -22.95 -0.67 16.41
C MET A 52 -22.63 -0.60 17.91
N SER A 53 -22.11 0.52 18.42
CA SER A 53 -21.89 0.71 19.86
C SER A 53 -23.20 0.85 20.64
N ASP A 54 -24.25 1.44 20.05
CA ASP A 54 -25.58 1.50 20.67
C ASP A 54 -26.21 0.10 20.75
N ILE A 55 -26.20 -0.68 19.65
CA ILE A 55 -26.66 -2.08 19.64
C ILE A 55 -25.85 -2.93 20.63
N ALA A 56 -24.53 -2.75 20.71
CA ALA A 56 -23.69 -3.45 21.69
C ALA A 56 -24.03 -3.05 23.14
N ARG A 57 -24.43 -1.79 23.39
CA ARG A 57 -24.89 -1.32 24.71
C ARG A 57 -26.21 -1.95 25.10
N GLU A 58 -27.20 -2.00 24.20
CA GLU A 58 -28.47 -2.68 24.44
C GLU A 58 -28.28 -4.19 24.67
N ALA A 59 -27.47 -4.84 23.84
CA ALA A 59 -27.15 -6.26 23.99
C ALA A 59 -26.50 -6.57 25.35
N ARG A 60 -25.60 -5.72 25.86
CA ARG A 60 -25.03 -5.88 27.21
C ARG A 60 -26.08 -5.80 28.31
N VAL A 61 -27.04 -4.88 28.22
CA VAL A 61 -28.12 -4.74 29.22
C VAL A 61 -29.03 -5.97 29.20
N LEU A 62 -29.36 -6.49 28.01
CA LEU A 62 -30.11 -7.74 27.87
C LEU A 62 -29.36 -8.95 28.44
N VAL A 63 -28.05 -9.05 28.18
CA VAL A 63 -27.19 -10.12 28.72
C VAL A 63 -27.03 -10.01 30.24
N GLN A 64 -26.87 -8.80 30.80
CA GLN A 64 -26.84 -8.60 32.25
C GLN A 64 -28.15 -9.03 32.93
N LYS A 65 -29.30 -8.67 32.34
CA LYS A 65 -30.61 -9.14 32.79
C LYS A 65 -30.75 -10.67 32.69
N GLN A 66 -30.23 -11.28 31.63
CA GLN A 66 -30.22 -12.75 31.48
C GLN A 66 -29.32 -13.44 32.51
N MET A 67 -28.20 -12.82 32.93
CA MET A 67 -27.36 -13.32 34.03
C MET A 67 -28.10 -13.26 35.37
N GLU A 68 -28.82 -12.17 35.63
CA GLU A 68 -29.64 -11.99 36.85
C GLU A 68 -30.77 -13.04 36.90
N GLU A 69 -31.53 -13.21 35.82
CA GLU A 69 -32.57 -14.24 35.69
C GLU A 69 -32.01 -15.67 35.84
N ALA A 70 -30.84 -15.97 35.26
CA ALA A 70 -30.22 -17.29 35.38
C ALA A 70 -29.79 -17.60 36.82
N GLU A 71 -29.26 -16.60 37.56
CA GLU A 71 -28.88 -16.75 38.95
C GLU A 71 -30.11 -16.83 39.88
N GLU A 72 -31.22 -16.13 39.60
CA GLU A 72 -32.51 -16.33 40.30
C GLU A 72 -33.08 -17.75 40.09
N ILE A 73 -33.04 -18.26 38.85
CA ILE A 73 -33.47 -19.62 38.51
C ILE A 73 -32.63 -20.64 39.28
N LYS A 74 -31.31 -20.49 39.26
CA LYS A 74 -30.35 -21.35 39.98
C LYS A 74 -30.57 -21.33 41.49
N ASN A 75 -30.72 -20.16 42.11
CA ASN A 75 -31.00 -20.04 43.55
C ASN A 75 -32.38 -20.62 43.93
N THR A 76 -33.36 -20.57 43.03
CA THR A 76 -34.67 -21.18 43.25
C THR A 76 -34.65 -22.70 43.07
N ALA A 77 -33.93 -23.20 42.07
CA ALA A 77 -33.71 -24.62 41.85
C ALA A 77 -32.87 -25.26 42.98
N GLY A 78 -31.83 -24.57 43.48
CA GLY A 78 -31.04 -25.01 44.63
C GLY A 78 -31.88 -25.12 45.92
N ARG A 79 -32.80 -24.17 46.15
CA ARG A 79 -33.79 -24.28 47.24
C ARG A 79 -34.71 -25.48 47.04
N ALA A 80 -35.27 -25.66 45.84
CA ALA A 80 -36.13 -26.79 45.53
C ALA A 80 -35.44 -28.14 45.74
N LYS A 81 -34.18 -28.29 45.30
CA LYS A 81 -33.35 -29.47 45.54
C LYS A 81 -33.17 -29.77 47.03
N ASN A 82 -32.83 -28.77 47.84
CA ASN A 82 -32.67 -28.95 49.29
C ASN A 82 -33.99 -29.35 49.97
N THR A 83 -35.12 -28.77 49.56
CA THR A 83 -36.45 -29.15 50.06
C THR A 83 -36.85 -30.56 49.62
N SER A 84 -36.56 -30.96 48.38
CA SER A 84 -36.79 -32.33 47.91
C SER A 84 -35.95 -33.34 48.67
N ALA A 85 -34.67 -33.04 48.96
CA ALA A 85 -33.83 -33.93 49.77
C ALA A 85 -34.38 -34.14 51.19
N GLN A 86 -34.86 -33.07 51.84
CA GLN A 86 -35.53 -33.15 53.15
C GLN A 86 -36.85 -33.93 53.10
N ALA A 87 -37.65 -33.74 52.05
CA ALA A 87 -38.88 -34.48 51.84
C ALA A 87 -38.62 -35.98 51.60
N TYR A 88 -37.56 -36.34 50.87
CA TYR A 88 -37.14 -37.72 50.63
C TYR A 88 -36.73 -38.42 51.93
N GLU A 89 -35.95 -37.73 52.78
CA GLU A 89 -35.52 -38.25 54.09
C GLU A 89 -36.73 -38.50 55.00
N LEU A 90 -37.64 -37.53 55.11
CA LEU A 90 -38.89 -37.64 55.88
C LEU A 90 -39.82 -38.75 55.36
N ALA A 91 -40.00 -38.87 54.05
CA ALA A 91 -40.81 -39.92 53.43
C ALA A 91 -40.19 -41.31 53.66
N THR A 92 -38.87 -41.44 53.55
CA THR A 92 -38.15 -42.68 53.85
C THR A 92 -38.29 -43.10 55.32
N GLU A 93 -38.24 -42.14 56.25
CA GLU A 93 -38.50 -42.43 57.67
C GLU A 93 -39.96 -42.84 57.90
N ALA A 94 -40.92 -42.14 57.29
CA ALA A 94 -42.35 -42.44 57.39
C ALA A 94 -42.68 -43.84 56.86
N ILE A 95 -42.15 -44.25 55.70
CA ILE A 95 -42.29 -45.61 55.16
C ILE A 95 -41.77 -46.65 56.16
N LYS A 96 -40.59 -46.41 56.75
CA LYS A 96 -39.98 -47.32 57.73
C LYS A 96 -40.81 -47.44 59.01
N GLN A 97 -41.35 -46.33 59.52
CA GLN A 97 -42.26 -46.34 60.67
C GLN A 97 -43.56 -47.09 60.34
N GLN A 98 -44.14 -46.85 59.16
CA GLN A 98 -45.37 -47.51 58.69
C GLN A 98 -45.18 -49.02 58.49
N GLN A 99 -44.02 -49.46 57.99
CA GLN A 99 -43.67 -50.89 57.87
C GLN A 99 -43.63 -51.57 59.23
N ASN A 100 -42.94 -50.99 60.22
CA ASN A 100 -42.91 -51.52 61.58
C ASN A 100 -44.33 -51.66 62.17
N ILE A 101 -45.15 -50.61 62.07
CA ILE A 101 -46.54 -50.62 62.56
C ILE A 101 -47.38 -51.70 61.85
N SER A 102 -47.20 -51.88 60.55
CA SER A 102 -47.94 -52.87 59.76
C SER A 102 -47.56 -54.31 60.12
N ASP A 103 -46.29 -54.56 60.45
CA ASP A 103 -45.83 -55.87 60.93
C ASP A 103 -46.21 -56.13 62.40
N GLU A 104 -46.23 -55.11 63.25
CA GLU A 104 -46.79 -55.19 64.61
C GLU A 104 -48.30 -55.50 64.58
N LEU A 105 -49.08 -54.85 63.71
CA LEU A 105 -50.51 -55.12 63.52
C LEU A 105 -50.77 -56.55 62.99
N ARG A 106 -49.96 -57.04 62.04
CA ARG A 106 -50.02 -58.45 61.59
C ARG A 106 -49.74 -59.42 62.73
N GLY A 107 -48.72 -59.15 63.55
CA GLY A 107 -48.39 -59.95 64.73
C GLY A 107 -49.51 -59.92 65.78
N LEU A 108 -50.12 -58.75 66.01
CA LEU A 108 -51.26 -58.61 66.92
C LEU A 108 -52.47 -59.41 66.43
N LYS A 109 -52.83 -59.32 65.15
CA LYS A 109 -53.93 -60.10 64.55
C LYS A 109 -53.75 -61.61 64.78
N VAL A 110 -52.58 -62.18 64.48
CA VAL A 110 -52.31 -63.61 64.69
C VAL A 110 -52.41 -64.02 66.17
N ASN A 111 -52.01 -63.14 67.09
CA ASN A 111 -52.20 -63.37 68.53
C ASN A 111 -53.68 -63.34 68.94
N ILE A 112 -54.49 -62.48 68.31
CA ILE A 112 -55.93 -62.37 68.56
C ILE A 112 -56.69 -63.58 67.99
N GLU A 113 -56.46 -63.97 66.74
CA GLU A 113 -57.03 -65.19 66.12
C GLU A 113 -56.74 -66.44 66.98
N SER A 114 -55.53 -66.51 67.53
CA SER A 114 -55.12 -67.57 68.47
C SER A 114 -55.87 -67.48 69.81
N ALA A 115 -56.06 -66.27 70.36
CA ALA A 115 -56.83 -66.07 71.58
C ALA A 115 -58.31 -66.46 71.38
N GLU A 116 -58.92 -66.05 70.28
CA GLU A 116 -60.29 -66.40 69.88
C GLU A 116 -60.47 -67.93 69.77
N THR A 117 -59.58 -68.60 69.04
CA THR A 117 -59.57 -70.07 68.87
C THR A 117 -59.49 -70.80 70.22
N ASN A 118 -58.67 -70.30 71.16
CA ASN A 118 -58.56 -70.88 72.50
C ASN A 118 -59.79 -70.57 73.38
N LEU A 119 -60.42 -69.41 73.19
CA LEU A 119 -61.58 -68.95 73.92
C LEU A 119 -62.86 -69.69 73.51
N GLU A 120 -63.09 -69.88 72.21
CA GLU A 120 -64.19 -70.71 71.68
C GLU A 120 -64.06 -72.16 72.15
N LYS A 121 -62.86 -72.73 72.11
CA LYS A 121 -62.59 -74.07 72.66
C LYS A 121 -62.82 -74.17 74.17
N THR A 122 -62.54 -73.10 74.93
CA THR A 122 -62.80 -73.05 76.37
C THR A 122 -64.30 -72.96 76.65
N LYS A 123 -65.05 -72.24 75.82
CA LYS A 123 -66.52 -72.17 75.82
C LYS A 123 -67.15 -73.52 75.43
N GLU A 124 -66.62 -74.25 74.45
CA GLU A 124 -67.05 -75.64 74.15
C GLU A 124 -66.88 -76.55 75.38
N LEU A 125 -65.69 -76.54 76.00
CA LEU A 125 -65.39 -77.35 77.20
C LEU A 125 -66.25 -76.93 78.42
N ALA A 126 -66.54 -75.64 78.56
CA ALA A 126 -67.44 -75.14 79.61
C ALA A 126 -68.89 -75.58 79.38
N ALA A 127 -69.36 -75.64 78.12
CA ALA A 127 -70.68 -76.16 77.77
C ALA A 127 -70.78 -77.68 77.97
N GLU A 128 -69.75 -78.44 77.59
CA GLU A 128 -69.66 -79.87 77.89
C GLU A 128 -69.69 -80.11 79.41
N ALA A 129 -68.90 -79.37 80.18
CA ALA A 129 -68.87 -79.47 81.64
C ALA A 129 -70.22 -79.09 82.28
N ALA A 130 -70.86 -78.01 81.85
CA ALA A 130 -72.18 -77.59 82.35
C ALA A 130 -73.26 -78.63 82.07
N ASN A 131 -73.28 -79.19 80.86
CA ASN A 131 -74.17 -80.29 80.48
C ASN A 131 -73.88 -81.54 81.30
N LYS A 132 -72.62 -81.95 81.45
CA LYS A 132 -72.26 -83.18 82.17
C LYS A 132 -72.50 -83.09 83.68
N VAL A 133 -72.33 -81.90 84.28
CA VAL A 133 -72.78 -81.63 85.67
C VAL A 133 -74.31 -81.72 85.77
N GLY A 134 -75.05 -81.28 84.75
CA GLY A 134 -76.49 -81.46 84.65
C GLY A 134 -76.94 -82.93 84.59
N GLU A 135 -76.32 -83.73 83.71
CA GLU A 135 -76.57 -85.17 83.60
C GLU A 135 -76.29 -85.89 84.92
N VAL A 136 -75.07 -85.75 85.47
CA VAL A 136 -74.66 -86.42 86.71
C VAL A 136 -75.52 -85.98 87.91
N HIS A 137 -76.03 -84.75 87.91
CA HIS A 137 -76.99 -84.29 88.91
C HIS A 137 -78.36 -84.98 88.77
N SER A 138 -78.83 -85.22 87.54
CA SER A 138 -80.06 -85.99 87.29
C SER A 138 -79.88 -87.47 87.64
N ASP A 139 -78.80 -88.11 87.19
CA ASP A 139 -78.47 -89.50 87.48
C ASP A 139 -78.41 -89.73 89.00
N ALA A 140 -77.74 -88.84 89.74
CA ALA A 140 -77.67 -88.90 91.20
C ALA A 140 -79.02 -88.63 91.89
N PHE A 141 -79.93 -87.87 91.26
CA PHE A 141 -81.28 -87.63 91.78
C PHE A 141 -82.18 -88.86 91.58
N ASP A 142 -82.13 -89.51 90.43
CA ASP A 142 -82.89 -90.74 90.18
C ASP A 142 -82.34 -91.94 91.00
N ILE A 143 -81.02 -92.11 91.11
CA ILE A 143 -80.42 -93.10 92.03
C ILE A 143 -80.85 -92.84 93.48
N TYR A 144 -80.89 -91.57 93.93
CA TYR A 144 -81.37 -91.23 95.27
C TYR A 144 -82.85 -91.59 95.47
N LYS A 145 -83.68 -91.33 94.45
CA LYS A 145 -85.12 -91.64 94.44
C LYS A 145 -85.38 -93.14 94.47
N ASP A 146 -84.56 -93.95 93.80
CA ASP A 146 -84.63 -95.41 93.86
C ASP A 146 -84.21 -95.94 95.24
N ILE A 147 -83.14 -95.38 95.83
CA ILE A 147 -82.69 -95.74 97.20
C ILE A 147 -83.77 -95.41 98.25
N TYR A 148 -84.41 -94.24 98.17
CA TYR A 148 -85.46 -93.84 99.11
C TYR A 148 -86.87 -94.34 98.74
N GLY A 149 -87.02 -95.00 97.58
CA GLY A 149 -88.22 -95.76 97.23
C GLY A 149 -88.31 -97.12 97.93
N LEU A 150 -87.21 -97.60 98.52
CA LEU A 150 -87.16 -98.84 99.29
C LEU A 150 -87.72 -98.64 100.70
N THR A 151 -89.03 -98.88 100.86
CA THR A 151 -89.66 -98.99 102.20
C THR A 151 -89.11 -100.22 102.93
N VAL A 152 -88.31 -99.98 103.97
CA VAL A 152 -87.92 -101.03 104.93
C VAL A 152 -89.18 -101.52 105.66
N PRO A 153 -89.49 -102.83 105.68
CA PRO A 153 -90.66 -103.36 106.39
C PRO A 153 -90.59 -103.11 107.90
N ASP A 154 -91.74 -102.87 108.50
CA ASP A 154 -91.86 -102.63 109.95
C ASP A 154 -91.59 -103.91 110.75
N ILE A 155 -90.82 -103.80 111.84
CA ILE A 155 -90.28 -104.95 112.58
C ILE A 155 -90.97 -105.08 113.94
N ASP A 156 -91.80 -106.13 114.06
CA ASP A 156 -92.65 -106.41 115.23
C ASP A 156 -91.83 -106.96 116.41
N VAL A 157 -91.21 -106.05 117.17
CA VAL A 157 -90.28 -106.33 118.29
C VAL A 157 -90.81 -107.35 119.34
N PRO A 158 -92.11 -107.38 119.73
CA PRO A 158 -92.63 -108.41 120.64
C PRO A 158 -92.40 -109.84 120.13
N LYS A 159 -92.50 -110.05 118.81
CA LYS A 159 -92.38 -111.36 118.18
C LYS A 159 -90.93 -111.84 118.12
N LEU A 160 -90.02 -110.92 117.79
CA LEU A 160 -88.57 -111.14 117.89
C LEU A 160 -88.10 -111.55 119.29
N LYS A 161 -88.87 -111.25 120.34
CA LYS A 161 -88.55 -111.71 121.70
C LYS A 161 -88.96 -113.17 121.96
N GLU A 162 -90.05 -113.62 121.36
CA GLU A 162 -90.50 -115.02 121.40
C GLU A 162 -89.54 -115.91 120.59
N ASP A 163 -89.15 -115.46 119.39
CA ASP A 163 -88.14 -116.14 118.55
C ASP A 163 -86.76 -116.20 119.26
N ALA A 164 -86.36 -115.13 119.96
CA ALA A 164 -85.09 -115.08 120.69
C ALA A 164 -85.00 -116.02 121.91
N GLU A 165 -86.11 -116.29 122.61
CA GLU A 165 -86.13 -117.25 123.72
C GLU A 165 -86.11 -118.71 123.22
N THR A 166 -86.51 -118.97 121.97
CA THR A 166 -86.34 -120.30 121.33
C THR A 166 -84.94 -120.54 120.76
N THR A 167 -84.25 -119.52 120.21
CA THR A 167 -82.91 -119.67 119.60
C THR A 167 -81.77 -119.80 120.64
N ALA A 168 -82.08 -119.97 121.92
CA ALA A 168 -81.10 -120.10 123.00
C ALA A 168 -80.63 -121.55 123.29
N ASN A 169 -81.14 -122.57 122.59
CA ASN A 169 -80.95 -123.99 122.94
C ASN A 169 -80.25 -124.89 121.88
N ASP A 170 -80.03 -124.43 120.64
CA ASP A 170 -79.22 -125.13 119.64
C ASP A 170 -77.99 -124.24 119.30
N VAL A 171 -76.81 -124.50 119.86
CA VAL A 171 -75.81 -125.53 119.47
C VAL A 171 -75.12 -125.14 118.14
N GLU A 172 -73.95 -124.50 118.11
CA GLU A 172 -72.57 -124.91 118.50
C GLU A 172 -71.75 -125.37 117.26
N LEU A 173 -70.44 -125.01 117.21
CA LEU A 173 -69.47 -125.26 116.12
C LEU A 173 -69.74 -124.42 114.83
N GLU A 174 -68.77 -123.80 114.14
CA GLU A 174 -67.38 -124.20 113.83
C GLU A 174 -66.32 -123.08 114.03
N GLU A 175 -65.05 -123.35 113.69
CA GLU A 175 -63.86 -122.64 114.19
C GLU A 175 -62.68 -122.59 113.16
N VAL A 176 -61.61 -121.80 113.44
CA VAL A 176 -60.20 -121.93 112.94
C VAL A 176 -59.71 -121.26 111.62
N ASN A 177 -58.89 -120.20 111.80
CA ASN A 177 -57.66 -119.74 111.07
C ASN A 177 -57.60 -119.00 109.69
N PRO A 178 -56.48 -118.24 109.43
CA PRO A 178 -56.17 -117.47 108.21
C PRO A 178 -54.87 -117.91 107.46
N HIS A 179 -54.45 -117.20 106.39
CA HIS A 179 -53.04 -116.79 106.14
C HIS A 179 -52.75 -115.97 104.83
N LEU A 180 -51.86 -114.95 104.92
CA LEU A 180 -50.88 -114.44 103.90
C LEU A 180 -51.39 -113.82 102.54
N ARG A 181 -50.67 -112.91 101.81
CA ARG A 181 -49.57 -111.93 102.13
C ARG A 181 -49.36 -110.84 101.03
N VAL A 182 -49.35 -109.55 101.43
CA VAL A 182 -48.48 -108.39 101.00
C VAL A 182 -48.14 -108.08 99.51
N GLY A 183 -48.37 -106.80 99.12
CA GLY A 183 -47.52 -106.00 98.20
C GLY A 183 -48.31 -105.03 97.28
N ARG A 184 -47.88 -103.80 96.95
CA ARG A 184 -46.81 -102.88 97.44
C ARG A 184 -47.21 -101.42 97.10
N VAL A 185 -46.69 -100.43 97.85
CA VAL A 185 -46.89 -98.95 97.71
C VAL A 185 -46.12 -98.39 96.48
N GLU A 186 -45.97 -97.09 96.14
CA GLU A 186 -46.01 -95.76 96.82
C GLU A 186 -47.06 -94.80 96.16
N ASN A 187 -47.52 -93.63 96.67
CA ASN A 187 -46.96 -92.47 97.42
C ASN A 187 -46.07 -91.54 96.52
N HIS A 188 -46.04 -90.20 96.55
CA HIS A 188 -46.50 -89.10 97.45
C HIS A 188 -47.24 -87.99 96.63
N LEU A 189 -47.90 -86.90 97.07
CA LEU A 189 -47.98 -86.03 98.29
C LEU A 189 -46.84 -84.99 98.51
N GLY A 190 -47.06 -83.71 98.88
CA GLY A 190 -48.29 -82.89 98.94
C GLY A 190 -48.38 -81.85 100.09
N LYS A 191 -48.60 -80.55 99.77
CA LYS A 191 -49.13 -79.44 100.62
C LYS A 191 -48.29 -78.84 101.79
N THR A 192 -48.80 -77.72 102.31
CA THR A 192 -48.24 -76.83 103.35
C THR A 192 -48.90 -76.99 104.73
N THR A 193 -48.22 -76.50 105.77
CA THR A 193 -48.62 -76.29 107.18
C THR A 193 -49.70 -75.18 107.34
N PRO A 194 -50.39 -74.98 108.51
CA PRO A 194 -49.88 -75.14 109.89
C PRO A 194 -50.80 -75.66 111.04
N SER A 195 -50.15 -75.91 112.18
CA SER A 195 -50.59 -75.81 113.60
C SER A 195 -51.97 -76.32 114.07
N SER A 196 -51.93 -77.38 114.88
CA SER A 196 -52.89 -77.73 115.97
C SER A 196 -52.86 -76.69 117.11
N PRO A 197 -53.75 -76.73 118.15
CA PRO A 197 -54.69 -77.79 118.56
C PRO A 197 -56.13 -77.24 118.86
N ASP A 198 -57.07 -77.83 119.62
CA ASP A 198 -57.08 -79.00 120.54
C ASP A 198 -58.51 -79.59 120.76
N GLN A 199 -58.58 -80.68 121.54
CA GLN A 199 -59.68 -81.21 122.38
C GLN A 199 -61.07 -81.60 121.78
N ASP A 200 -61.24 -82.91 121.71
CA ASP A 200 -62.38 -83.75 122.19
C ASP A 200 -63.80 -83.68 121.59
N SER A 201 -64.13 -84.77 120.87
CA SER A 201 -65.21 -85.77 121.07
C SER A 201 -66.66 -85.34 121.48
N ASN A 202 -67.76 -85.94 120.98
CA ASN A 202 -67.91 -87.10 120.07
C ASN A 202 -69.21 -87.06 119.23
N LEU A 203 -69.05 -87.47 117.95
CA LEU A 203 -69.96 -88.02 116.91
C LEU A 203 -71.48 -88.25 117.18
N ASP A 204 -72.42 -88.21 116.21
CA ASP A 204 -72.71 -87.34 115.02
C ASP A 204 -74.12 -87.71 114.45
N LEU A 205 -74.74 -86.87 113.61
CA LEU A 205 -75.92 -87.23 112.78
C LEU A 205 -75.91 -86.49 111.39
N PRO A 206 -74.93 -86.74 110.50
CA PRO A 206 -74.54 -85.76 109.48
C PRO A 206 -75.23 -85.87 108.10
N VAL A 207 -75.94 -86.98 107.82
CA VAL A 207 -76.25 -87.43 106.45
C VAL A 207 -77.23 -86.52 105.68
N LEU A 208 -78.14 -85.82 106.36
CA LEU A 208 -79.04 -84.87 105.69
C LEU A 208 -78.36 -83.54 105.32
N ASN A 209 -77.32 -83.14 106.07
CA ASN A 209 -76.61 -81.88 105.86
C ASN A 209 -75.72 -81.95 104.61
N SER A 210 -75.06 -83.10 104.36
CA SER A 210 -74.26 -83.31 103.15
C SER A 210 -75.13 -83.25 101.88
N ARG A 211 -76.32 -83.87 101.85
CA ARG A 211 -77.22 -83.84 100.68
C ARG A 211 -77.53 -82.40 100.22
N ALA A 212 -77.95 -81.54 101.16
CA ALA A 212 -78.26 -80.15 100.85
C ALA A 212 -77.02 -79.37 100.36
N GLN A 213 -75.83 -79.70 100.86
CA GLN A 213 -74.58 -79.12 100.37
C GLN A 213 -74.19 -79.63 98.98
N HIS A 214 -74.40 -80.91 98.65
CA HIS A 214 -74.07 -81.46 97.33
C HIS A 214 -75.00 -80.94 96.24
N ASP A 215 -76.32 -80.88 96.48
CA ASP A 215 -77.28 -80.24 95.56
C ASP A 215 -76.93 -78.77 95.33
N LYS A 216 -76.71 -78.00 96.41
CA LYS A 216 -76.29 -76.60 96.33
C LYS A 216 -74.96 -76.41 95.60
N ARG A 217 -74.00 -77.34 95.73
CA ARG A 217 -72.73 -77.31 94.99
C ARG A 217 -72.91 -77.65 93.51
N ALA A 218 -73.75 -78.62 93.15
CA ALA A 218 -74.03 -78.98 91.76
C ALA A 218 -74.74 -77.83 91.02
N ARG A 219 -75.78 -77.24 91.62
CA ARG A 219 -76.46 -76.06 91.08
C ARG A 219 -75.54 -74.86 90.98
N LYS A 220 -74.71 -74.60 92.01
CA LYS A 220 -73.72 -73.51 91.96
C LYS A 220 -72.68 -73.76 90.85
N LEU A 221 -72.15 -74.98 90.71
CA LEU A 221 -71.18 -75.29 89.65
C LEU A 221 -71.78 -75.14 88.25
N LYS A 222 -73.04 -75.55 88.06
CA LYS A 222 -73.77 -75.30 86.82
C LYS A 222 -73.94 -73.79 86.58
N GLN A 223 -74.37 -73.02 87.57
CA GLN A 223 -74.52 -71.57 87.44
C GLN A 223 -73.17 -70.89 87.17
N ASP A 224 -72.12 -71.23 87.92
CA ASP A 224 -70.76 -70.72 87.73
C ASP A 224 -70.26 -71.00 86.29
N ALA A 225 -70.67 -72.11 85.67
CA ALA A 225 -70.36 -72.44 84.28
C ALA A 225 -71.27 -71.71 83.26
N GLU A 226 -72.55 -71.50 83.55
CA GLU A 226 -73.47 -70.68 82.72
C GLU A 226 -73.06 -69.19 82.71
N ASP A 227 -72.65 -68.66 83.87
CA ASP A 227 -72.09 -67.31 84.03
C ASP A 227 -70.73 -67.19 83.29
N LEU A 228 -69.88 -68.23 83.36
CA LEU A 228 -68.60 -68.29 82.62
C LEU A 228 -68.80 -68.34 81.10
N LEU A 229 -69.77 -69.13 80.61
CA LEU A 229 -70.15 -69.18 79.19
C LEU A 229 -70.62 -67.81 78.68
N LYS A 230 -71.42 -67.10 79.48
CA LYS A 230 -71.88 -65.75 79.16
C LYS A 230 -70.71 -64.75 79.12
N ALA A 231 -69.81 -64.80 80.11
CA ALA A 231 -68.62 -63.96 80.13
C ALA A 231 -67.68 -64.24 78.94
N HIS A 232 -67.47 -65.49 78.55
CA HIS A 232 -66.69 -65.84 77.35
C HIS A 232 -67.37 -65.35 76.06
N GLY A 233 -68.70 -65.43 75.96
CA GLY A 233 -69.45 -64.85 74.84
C GLY A 233 -69.29 -63.34 74.71
N GLU A 234 -69.33 -62.61 75.83
CA GLU A 234 -69.11 -61.15 75.85
C GLU A 234 -67.66 -60.76 75.51
N ILE A 235 -66.68 -61.58 75.89
CA ILE A 235 -65.27 -61.38 75.51
C ILE A 235 -65.06 -61.68 74.02
N LEU A 236 -65.67 -62.74 73.46
CA LEU A 236 -65.57 -63.07 72.03
C LEU A 236 -66.07 -61.94 71.14
N VAL A 237 -67.24 -61.35 71.43
CA VAL A 237 -67.77 -60.21 70.66
C VAL A 237 -66.82 -59.00 70.71
N ASN A 238 -66.25 -58.71 71.88
CA ASN A 238 -65.27 -57.62 72.04
C ASN A 238 -63.95 -57.90 71.29
N LEU A 239 -63.60 -59.18 71.13
CA LEU A 239 -62.41 -59.63 70.41
C LEU A 239 -62.61 -59.55 68.89
N ASP A 240 -63.82 -59.86 68.41
CA ASP A 240 -64.30 -59.68 67.03
C ASP A 240 -64.32 -58.18 66.66
N ASP A 241 -64.93 -57.34 67.51
CA ASP A 241 -64.88 -55.87 67.40
C ASP A 241 -63.42 -55.34 67.29
N GLN A 242 -62.45 -55.97 67.96
CA GLN A 242 -61.04 -55.60 67.93
C GLN A 242 -60.29 -56.14 66.68
N LEU A 243 -60.69 -57.29 66.13
CA LEU A 243 -60.18 -57.79 64.85
C LEU A 243 -60.60 -56.86 63.71
N ASP A 244 -61.88 -56.50 63.62
CA ASP A 244 -62.41 -55.57 62.61
C ASP A 244 -61.67 -54.22 62.64
N GLN A 245 -61.46 -53.67 63.85
CA GLN A 245 -60.67 -52.44 64.03
C GLN A 245 -59.20 -52.62 63.62
N SER A 246 -58.60 -53.78 63.88
CA SER A 246 -57.22 -54.07 63.48
C SER A 246 -57.09 -54.27 61.96
N GLU A 247 -58.11 -54.79 61.28
CA GLU A 247 -58.13 -54.91 59.81
C GLU A 247 -58.30 -53.55 59.15
N ASP A 248 -59.22 -52.71 59.62
CA ASP A 248 -59.42 -51.33 59.16
C ASP A 248 -58.14 -50.48 59.34
N LEU A 249 -57.49 -50.58 60.50
CA LEU A 249 -56.20 -49.91 60.73
C LEU A 249 -55.09 -50.43 59.80
N LEU A 250 -55.02 -51.73 59.54
CA LEU A 250 -54.04 -52.31 58.62
C LEU A 250 -54.31 -51.91 57.17
N ALA A 251 -55.57 -51.86 56.74
CA ALA A 251 -55.98 -51.43 55.41
C ALA A 251 -55.63 -49.95 55.15
N ARG A 252 -55.96 -49.06 56.10
CA ARG A 252 -55.55 -47.65 56.07
C ARG A 252 -54.03 -47.50 56.07
N GLY A 253 -53.32 -48.34 56.82
CA GLY A 253 -51.86 -48.37 56.82
C GLY A 253 -51.24 -48.73 55.46
N MET A 254 -51.88 -49.64 54.72
CA MET A 254 -51.47 -49.98 53.34
C MET A 254 -51.79 -48.86 52.34
N GLU A 255 -52.96 -48.22 52.43
CA GLU A 255 -53.32 -47.05 51.62
C GLU A 255 -52.35 -45.89 51.87
N GLN A 256 -52.06 -45.61 53.14
CA GLN A 256 -51.09 -44.58 53.52
C GLN A 256 -49.67 -44.91 53.05
N GLN A 257 -49.25 -46.18 53.05
CA GLN A 257 -47.95 -46.55 52.47
C GLN A 257 -47.92 -46.26 50.96
N GLN A 258 -48.95 -46.65 50.20
CA GLN A 258 -49.02 -46.38 48.75
C GLN A 258 -48.96 -44.88 48.44
N LEU A 259 -49.63 -44.05 49.24
CA LEU A 259 -49.56 -42.59 49.11
C LEU A 259 -48.15 -42.03 49.38
N VAL A 260 -47.41 -42.57 50.36
CA VAL A 260 -46.03 -42.12 50.62
C VAL A 260 -45.06 -42.63 49.55
N ASP A 261 -45.27 -43.83 49.00
CA ASP A 261 -44.51 -44.34 47.85
C ASP A 261 -44.74 -43.48 46.59
N GLU A 262 -45.97 -42.99 46.34
CA GLU A 262 -46.29 -42.04 45.28
C GLU A 262 -45.63 -40.66 45.52
N LEU A 263 -45.73 -40.12 46.74
CA LEU A 263 -45.07 -38.86 47.12
C LEU A 263 -43.55 -38.93 47.00
N LEU A 264 -42.93 -40.09 47.28
CA LEU A 264 -41.49 -40.30 47.11
C LEU A 264 -41.07 -40.19 45.62
N ALA A 265 -41.86 -40.78 44.72
CA ALA A 265 -41.64 -40.69 43.28
C ALA A 265 -41.80 -39.25 42.75
N ASP A 266 -42.78 -38.50 43.27
CA ASP A 266 -42.98 -37.07 42.95
C ASP A 266 -41.82 -36.21 43.48
N VAL A 267 -41.30 -36.52 44.67
CA VAL A 267 -40.10 -35.87 45.25
C VAL A 267 -38.86 -36.15 44.41
N ASP A 268 -38.64 -37.37 43.93
CA ASP A 268 -37.52 -37.70 43.03
C ASP A 268 -37.66 -37.02 41.65
N ALA A 269 -38.87 -36.94 41.11
CA ALA A 269 -39.15 -36.20 39.88
C ALA A 269 -38.88 -34.69 40.05
N ALA A 270 -39.29 -34.10 41.18
CA ALA A 270 -39.02 -32.72 41.53
C ALA A 270 -37.51 -32.46 41.71
N ASN A 271 -36.80 -33.35 42.42
CA ASN A 271 -35.35 -33.29 42.62
C ASN A 271 -34.59 -33.36 41.29
N SER A 272 -34.94 -34.31 40.41
CA SER A 272 -34.35 -34.44 39.08
C SER A 272 -34.61 -33.21 38.19
N LYS A 273 -35.77 -32.56 38.34
CA LYS A 273 -36.12 -31.32 37.64
C LYS A 273 -35.35 -30.12 38.19
N ALA A 274 -35.16 -30.05 39.52
CA ALA A 274 -34.34 -29.03 40.17
C ALA A 274 -32.87 -29.13 39.75
N ASP A 275 -32.28 -30.33 39.74
CA ASP A 275 -30.88 -30.53 39.28
C ASP A 275 -30.67 -30.10 37.83
N LYS A 276 -31.60 -30.43 36.93
CA LYS A 276 -31.57 -29.97 35.53
C LYS A 276 -31.68 -28.45 35.42
N ALA A 277 -32.47 -27.80 36.28
CA ALA A 277 -32.61 -26.35 36.30
C ALA A 277 -31.36 -25.65 36.87
N VAL A 278 -30.67 -26.22 37.86
CA VAL A 278 -29.36 -25.72 38.33
C VAL A 278 -28.33 -25.81 37.20
N GLN A 279 -28.18 -26.99 36.59
CA GLN A 279 -27.21 -27.22 35.50
C GLN A 279 -27.46 -26.30 34.29
N LEU A 280 -28.73 -26.07 33.93
CA LEU A 280 -29.09 -25.15 32.86
C LEU A 280 -28.80 -23.69 33.25
N GLY A 281 -29.10 -23.29 34.50
CA GLY A 281 -28.81 -21.96 35.03
C GLY A 281 -27.32 -21.65 35.03
N ASP A 282 -26.47 -22.55 35.53
CA ASP A 282 -25.01 -22.41 35.49
C ASP A 282 -24.49 -22.29 34.05
N LYS A 283 -25.00 -23.11 33.12
CA LYS A 283 -24.62 -23.05 31.70
C LYS A 283 -25.05 -21.72 31.05
N THR A 284 -26.29 -21.28 31.27
CA THR A 284 -26.77 -19.99 30.75
C THR A 284 -26.00 -18.81 31.35
N LEU A 285 -25.63 -18.87 32.63
CA LEU A 285 -24.79 -17.86 33.27
C LEU A 285 -23.39 -17.80 32.63
N GLN A 286 -22.76 -18.94 32.34
CA GLN A 286 -21.48 -18.99 31.61
C GLN A 286 -21.62 -18.42 30.19
N GLU A 287 -22.60 -18.89 29.41
CA GLU A 287 -22.82 -18.43 28.02
C GLU A 287 -23.12 -16.92 27.96
N ALA A 288 -23.84 -16.39 28.95
CA ALA A 288 -24.08 -14.97 29.10
C ALA A 288 -22.79 -14.20 29.49
N GLN A 289 -21.93 -14.72 30.37
CA GLN A 289 -20.63 -14.12 30.68
C GLN A 289 -19.69 -14.08 29.48
N GLU A 290 -19.63 -15.15 28.69
CA GLU A 290 -18.84 -15.21 27.45
C GLU A 290 -19.39 -14.24 26.38
N THR A 291 -20.71 -14.11 26.28
CA THR A 291 -21.36 -13.12 25.42
C THR A 291 -21.05 -11.69 25.89
N LEU A 292 -21.10 -11.41 27.20
CA LEU A 292 -20.78 -10.11 27.78
C LEU A 292 -19.33 -9.70 27.48
N ARG A 293 -18.37 -10.63 27.63
CA ARG A 293 -16.97 -10.42 27.26
C ARG A 293 -16.83 -10.13 25.76
N THR A 294 -17.52 -10.88 24.91
CA THR A 294 -17.49 -10.68 23.45
C THR A 294 -18.03 -9.30 23.06
N LEU A 295 -19.12 -8.84 23.71
CA LEU A 295 -19.67 -7.49 23.54
C LEU A 295 -18.78 -6.37 24.14
N GLN A 296 -17.90 -6.69 25.08
CA GLN A 296 -16.87 -5.76 25.57
C GLN A 296 -15.72 -5.64 24.57
N GLU A 297 -15.20 -6.76 24.07
CA GLU A 297 -14.14 -6.81 23.06
C GLU A 297 -14.57 -6.15 21.73
N PHE A 298 -15.81 -6.39 21.28
CA PHE A 298 -16.36 -5.79 20.06
C PHE A 298 -16.43 -4.25 20.12
N ASP A 299 -17.03 -3.69 21.16
CA ASP A 299 -17.15 -2.22 21.31
C ASP A 299 -15.77 -1.55 21.49
N ASN A 300 -14.83 -2.19 22.17
CA ASN A 300 -13.45 -1.70 22.24
C ASN A 300 -12.82 -1.57 20.84
N GLN A 301 -13.01 -2.59 19.97
CA GLN A 301 -12.58 -2.53 18.57
C GLN A 301 -13.34 -1.45 17.78
N VAL A 302 -14.63 -1.25 18.04
CA VAL A 302 -15.42 -0.17 17.42
C VAL A 302 -14.93 1.21 17.85
N GLN A 303 -14.59 1.43 19.13
CA GLN A 303 -14.02 2.71 19.61
C GLN A 303 -12.60 2.94 19.05
N GLU A 304 -11.74 1.91 19.01
CA GLU A 304 -10.41 2.01 18.41
C GLU A 304 -10.50 2.35 16.92
N SER A 305 -11.39 1.68 16.18
CA SER A 305 -11.62 1.93 14.76
C SER A 305 -12.26 3.30 14.49
N LYS A 306 -13.19 3.76 15.36
CA LYS A 306 -13.74 5.13 15.33
C LYS A 306 -12.66 6.18 15.58
N GLY A 307 -11.73 5.94 16.52
CA GLY A 307 -10.57 6.78 16.77
C GLY A 307 -9.61 6.84 15.57
N ALA A 308 -9.32 5.70 14.94
CA ALA A 308 -8.50 5.64 13.73
C ALA A 308 -9.15 6.38 12.55
N ALA A 309 -10.47 6.25 12.38
CA ALA A 309 -11.25 6.97 11.37
C ALA A 309 -11.27 8.49 11.61
N GLN A 310 -11.34 8.93 12.88
CA GLN A 310 -11.22 10.34 13.24
C GLN A 310 -9.81 10.89 12.94
N ASN A 311 -8.75 10.18 13.33
CA ASN A 311 -7.37 10.59 13.03
C ASN A 311 -7.12 10.70 11.50
N ALA A 312 -7.77 9.85 10.71
CA ALA A 312 -7.73 9.93 9.25
C ALA A 312 -8.49 11.16 8.70
N LEU A 313 -9.62 11.54 9.30
CA LEU A 313 -10.32 12.80 9.01
C LEU A 313 -9.52 14.04 9.42
N ASP A 314 -8.86 14.00 10.57
CA ASP A 314 -8.00 15.09 11.06
C ASP A 314 -6.75 15.30 10.17
N SER A 315 -6.39 14.27 9.38
CA SER A 315 -5.33 14.33 8.36
C SER A 315 -5.80 14.96 7.02
N VAL A 316 -7.12 15.06 6.76
CA VAL A 316 -7.67 15.59 5.50
C VAL A 316 -7.20 17.03 5.20
N PRO A 317 -7.17 17.99 6.15
CA PRO A 317 -6.67 19.34 5.88
C PRO A 317 -5.18 19.36 5.47
N GLU A 318 -4.35 18.47 6.01
CA GLU A 318 -2.95 18.35 5.58
C GLU A 318 -2.86 17.75 4.17
N ILE A 319 -3.65 16.73 3.84
CA ILE A 319 -3.71 16.17 2.48
C ILE A 319 -4.16 17.24 1.47
N GLN A 320 -5.17 18.05 1.79
CA GLN A 320 -5.59 19.18 0.95
C GLN A 320 -4.46 20.21 0.79
N ARG A 321 -3.73 20.52 1.87
CA ARG A 321 -2.57 21.43 1.82
C ARG A 321 -1.43 20.86 0.96
N LEU A 322 -1.18 19.55 1.00
CA LEU A 322 -0.16 18.87 0.21
C LEU A 322 -0.52 18.80 -1.28
N ILE A 323 -1.80 18.59 -1.61
CA ILE A 323 -2.32 18.67 -2.99
C ILE A 323 -2.14 20.10 -3.52
N ALA A 324 -2.59 21.12 -2.79
CA ALA A 324 -2.42 22.52 -3.18
C ALA A 324 -0.94 22.94 -3.30
N ASP A 325 -0.06 22.46 -2.41
CA ASP A 325 1.39 22.63 -2.52
C ASP A 325 1.95 22.00 -3.83
N ALA A 326 1.42 20.84 -4.23
CA ALA A 326 1.85 20.12 -5.43
C ALA A 326 1.35 20.79 -6.72
N GLU A 327 0.09 21.23 -6.77
CA GLU A 327 -0.50 22.03 -7.85
C GLU A 327 0.30 23.32 -8.06
N ASN A 328 0.55 24.09 -6.98
CA ASN A 328 1.32 25.33 -7.03
C ASN A 328 2.78 25.11 -7.51
N LYS A 329 3.43 24.02 -7.11
CA LYS A 329 4.76 23.63 -7.60
C LYS A 329 4.70 23.25 -9.09
N THR A 330 3.69 22.48 -9.49
CA THR A 330 3.51 22.01 -10.88
C THR A 330 3.25 23.17 -11.84
N HIS A 331 2.34 24.10 -11.52
CA HIS A 331 2.15 25.35 -12.27
C HIS A 331 3.40 26.26 -12.27
N SER A 332 4.23 26.21 -11.25
CA SER A 332 5.48 26.98 -11.21
C SER A 332 6.56 26.37 -12.09
N ALA A 333 6.68 25.04 -12.11
CA ALA A 333 7.52 24.30 -13.05
C ALA A 333 7.05 24.50 -14.50
N GLN A 334 5.74 24.42 -14.75
CA GLN A 334 5.13 24.67 -16.07
C GLN A 334 5.47 26.08 -16.60
N ARG A 335 5.35 27.12 -15.76
CA ARG A 335 5.72 28.50 -16.13
C ARG A 335 7.23 28.67 -16.38
N ALA A 336 8.07 28.00 -15.57
CA ALA A 336 9.52 28.02 -15.76
C ALA A 336 9.94 27.32 -17.06
N LEU A 337 9.32 26.18 -17.39
CA LEU A 337 9.54 25.45 -18.64
C LEU A 337 9.03 26.21 -19.86
N GLN A 338 7.87 26.88 -19.80
CA GLN A 338 7.44 27.78 -20.88
C GLN A 338 8.48 28.88 -21.13
N GLY A 339 9.00 29.51 -20.06
CA GLY A 339 10.11 30.46 -20.17
C GLY A 339 11.41 29.84 -20.75
N ALA A 340 11.60 28.52 -20.62
CA ALA A 340 12.70 27.80 -21.24
C ALA A 340 12.44 27.52 -22.74
N VAL A 341 11.21 27.13 -23.15
CA VAL A 341 10.81 27.03 -24.56
C VAL A 341 11.05 28.36 -25.27
N ASP A 342 10.50 29.44 -24.73
CA ASP A 342 10.63 30.80 -25.25
C ASP A 342 12.10 31.22 -25.45
N ASN A 343 13.00 30.78 -24.57
CA ASN A 343 14.43 31.06 -24.66
C ASN A 343 15.16 30.14 -25.66
N ALA A 344 14.84 28.85 -25.68
CA ALA A 344 15.40 27.90 -26.65
C ALA A 344 15.03 28.29 -28.09
N GLN A 345 13.76 28.62 -28.31
CA GLN A 345 13.24 29.10 -29.58
C GLN A 345 13.92 30.41 -30.02
N ARG A 346 14.02 31.42 -29.14
CA ARG A 346 14.78 32.65 -29.44
C ARG A 346 16.25 32.37 -29.79
N ALA A 347 16.90 31.42 -29.10
CA ALA A 347 18.29 31.06 -29.36
C ALA A 347 18.46 30.32 -30.71
N ARG A 348 17.54 29.42 -31.05
CA ARG A 348 17.46 28.72 -32.34
C ARG A 348 17.29 29.71 -33.49
N ASP A 349 16.29 30.58 -33.37
CA ASP A 349 15.93 31.54 -34.40
C ASP A 349 17.08 32.55 -34.59
N THR A 350 17.73 33.02 -33.51
CA THR A 350 18.95 33.85 -33.56
C THR A 350 20.13 33.12 -34.23
N ALA A 351 20.29 31.82 -34.00
CA ALA A 351 21.36 31.03 -34.62
C ALA A 351 21.13 30.81 -36.12
N GLN A 352 19.88 30.64 -36.56
CA GLN A 352 19.53 30.61 -37.98
C GLN A 352 19.77 31.98 -38.64
N ASP A 353 19.36 33.06 -37.97
CA ASP A 353 19.59 34.44 -38.41
C ASP A 353 21.09 34.72 -38.59
N ALA A 354 21.91 34.34 -37.61
CA ALA A 354 23.37 34.51 -37.69
C ALA A 354 24.01 33.68 -38.81
N GLN A 355 23.50 32.48 -39.07
CA GLN A 355 23.98 31.66 -40.19
C GLN A 355 23.63 32.31 -41.55
N GLN A 356 22.35 32.62 -41.79
CA GLN A 356 21.88 33.13 -43.08
C GLN A 356 22.32 34.57 -43.35
N LYS A 357 22.25 35.45 -42.35
CA LYS A 357 22.55 36.88 -42.54
C LYS A 357 24.04 37.17 -42.48
N TYR A 358 24.81 36.53 -41.59
CA TYR A 358 26.22 36.87 -41.42
C TYR A 358 27.17 35.84 -42.01
N ALA A 359 27.01 34.53 -41.69
CA ALA A 359 27.96 33.53 -42.17
C ALA A 359 27.88 33.30 -43.69
N GLU A 360 26.67 33.24 -44.25
CA GLU A 360 26.46 33.04 -45.69
C GLU A 360 26.80 34.31 -46.49
N GLN A 361 26.46 35.52 -46.02
CA GLN A 361 26.88 36.77 -46.67
C GLN A 361 28.41 36.98 -46.62
N ALA A 362 29.05 36.82 -45.46
CA ALA A 362 30.50 36.96 -45.34
C ALA A 362 31.26 35.92 -46.19
N SER A 363 30.70 34.71 -46.38
CA SER A 363 31.24 33.71 -47.29
C SER A 363 31.13 34.15 -48.77
N GLN A 364 30.00 34.76 -49.17
CA GLN A 364 29.82 35.33 -50.50
C GLN A 364 30.74 36.53 -50.75
N GLU A 365 30.83 37.47 -49.81
CA GLU A 365 31.73 38.63 -49.87
C GLU A 365 33.20 38.21 -49.93
N ALA A 366 33.63 37.25 -49.09
CA ALA A 366 34.98 36.70 -49.16
C ALA A 366 35.27 36.03 -50.51
N GLY A 367 34.27 35.38 -51.12
CA GLY A 367 34.34 34.85 -52.49
C GLY A 367 34.51 35.94 -53.55
N GLN A 368 33.73 37.02 -53.46
CA GLN A 368 33.84 38.18 -54.35
C GLN A 368 35.19 38.90 -54.20
N ILE A 369 35.66 39.11 -52.97
CA ILE A 369 36.98 39.70 -52.68
C ILE A 369 38.10 38.80 -53.20
N GLN A 370 38.00 37.47 -53.01
CA GLN A 370 38.98 36.54 -53.57
C GLN A 370 39.00 36.59 -55.10
N GLN A 371 37.84 36.76 -55.76
CA GLN A 371 37.79 36.86 -57.21
C GLN A 371 38.36 38.20 -57.70
N GLY A 372 37.90 39.33 -57.17
CA GLY A 372 38.45 40.65 -57.51
C GLY A 372 39.96 40.75 -57.27
N ALA A 373 40.48 40.13 -56.21
CA ALA A 373 41.93 40.05 -55.96
C ALA A 373 42.70 39.21 -57.00
N ARG A 374 42.07 38.22 -57.65
CA ARG A 374 42.64 37.51 -58.80
C ARG A 374 42.62 38.38 -60.04
N ASP A 375 41.52 39.08 -60.27
CA ASP A 375 41.31 39.91 -61.46
C ASP A 375 42.28 41.11 -61.45
N THR A 376 42.39 41.83 -60.32
CA THR A 376 43.40 42.88 -60.12
C THR A 376 44.84 42.34 -60.20
N LYS A 377 45.10 41.09 -59.78
CA LYS A 377 46.43 40.48 -59.97
C LYS A 377 46.73 40.27 -61.46
N ALA A 378 45.76 39.81 -62.26
CA ALA A 378 45.94 39.61 -63.69
C ALA A 378 46.18 40.95 -64.42
N GLU A 379 45.40 41.98 -64.11
CA GLU A 379 45.58 43.34 -64.65
C GLU A 379 46.95 43.93 -64.26
N ALA A 380 47.42 43.70 -63.03
CA ALA A 380 48.76 44.11 -62.60
C ALA A 380 49.90 43.32 -63.29
N GLU A 381 49.66 42.06 -63.68
CA GLU A 381 50.62 41.28 -64.48
C GLU A 381 50.65 41.76 -65.95
N GLU A 382 49.51 42.13 -66.53
CA GLU A 382 49.42 42.74 -67.86
C GLU A 382 50.11 44.12 -67.90
N LEU A 383 49.81 45.01 -66.94
CA LEU A 383 50.42 46.34 -66.85
C LEU A 383 51.94 46.28 -66.61
N ARG A 384 52.43 45.28 -65.86
CA ARG A 384 53.87 45.02 -65.71
C ARG A 384 54.52 44.70 -67.06
N ASP A 385 53.85 43.90 -67.88
CA ASP A 385 54.39 43.44 -69.16
C ASP A 385 54.29 44.55 -70.23
N GLU A 386 53.25 45.40 -70.20
CA GLU A 386 53.21 46.67 -70.95
C GLU A 386 54.35 47.61 -70.54
N ALA A 387 54.61 47.78 -69.24
CA ALA A 387 55.69 48.63 -68.74
C ALA A 387 57.08 48.11 -69.15
N SER A 388 57.26 46.77 -69.15
CA SER A 388 58.45 46.11 -69.67
C SER A 388 58.65 46.37 -71.17
N ALA A 389 57.58 46.24 -71.97
CA ALA A 389 57.60 46.55 -73.40
C ALA A 389 57.83 48.06 -73.68
N LEU A 390 57.33 48.95 -72.82
CA LEU A 390 57.62 50.39 -72.88
C LEU A 390 59.10 50.68 -72.57
N ALA A 391 59.67 50.07 -71.52
CA ALA A 391 61.10 50.21 -71.21
C ALA A 391 61.99 49.73 -72.37
N GLY A 392 61.61 48.63 -73.02
CA GLY A 392 62.27 48.16 -74.26
C GLY A 392 62.20 49.17 -75.40
N ARG A 393 61.02 49.77 -75.65
CA ARG A 393 60.86 50.85 -76.65
C ARG A 393 61.72 52.07 -76.32
N VAL A 394 61.71 52.54 -75.07
CA VAL A 394 62.50 53.70 -74.62
C VAL A 394 64.01 53.44 -74.78
N ALA A 395 64.49 52.23 -74.50
CA ALA A 395 65.90 51.87 -74.75
C ALA A 395 66.27 51.89 -76.25
N ILE A 396 65.38 51.42 -77.13
CA ILE A 396 65.56 51.50 -78.59
C ILE A 396 65.59 52.97 -79.06
N THR A 397 64.66 53.80 -78.57
CA THR A 397 64.62 55.23 -78.89
C THR A 397 65.86 55.95 -78.40
N GLY A 398 66.34 55.68 -77.18
CA GLY A 398 67.57 56.28 -76.64
C GLY A 398 68.81 55.95 -77.48
N ASN A 399 68.94 54.69 -77.94
CA ASN A 399 70.00 54.32 -78.88
C ASN A 399 69.89 55.07 -80.21
N LYS A 400 68.67 55.27 -80.74
CA LYS A 400 68.45 56.01 -82.00
C LYS A 400 68.74 57.52 -81.87
N VAL A 401 68.44 58.13 -80.72
CA VAL A 401 68.81 59.53 -80.43
C VAL A 401 70.34 59.68 -80.43
N LYS A 402 71.06 58.79 -79.74
CA LYS A 402 72.53 58.82 -79.70
C LYS A 402 73.18 58.68 -81.09
N GLU A 403 72.63 57.85 -81.96
CA GLU A 403 73.06 57.72 -83.37
C GLU A 403 72.89 59.05 -84.15
N LEU A 404 71.81 59.78 -83.88
CA LEU A 404 71.55 61.09 -84.50
C LEU A 404 72.45 62.20 -83.95
N GLU A 405 72.76 62.17 -82.65
CA GLU A 405 73.73 63.10 -82.02
C GLU A 405 75.14 62.90 -82.61
N GLU A 406 75.59 61.65 -82.75
CA GLU A 406 76.88 61.31 -83.38
C GLU A 406 76.95 61.78 -84.84
N LYS A 407 75.85 61.64 -85.60
CA LYS A 407 75.76 62.16 -86.97
C LYS A 407 75.83 63.69 -87.02
N ALA A 408 75.04 64.38 -86.18
CA ALA A 408 75.01 65.84 -86.14
C ALA A 408 76.35 66.47 -85.74
N ALA A 409 77.15 65.77 -84.91
CA ALA A 409 78.52 66.16 -84.61
C ALA A 409 79.43 66.10 -85.87
N GLY A 410 79.31 65.05 -86.68
CA GLY A 410 80.05 64.94 -87.96
C GLY A 410 79.68 66.01 -88.98
N ASP A 411 78.39 66.32 -89.13
CA ASP A 411 77.91 67.36 -90.05
C ASP A 411 78.43 68.76 -89.66
N LYS A 412 78.63 69.02 -88.35
CA LYS A 412 79.23 70.26 -87.82
C LYS A 412 80.72 70.39 -88.19
N ASP A 413 81.48 69.30 -88.11
CA ASP A 413 82.91 69.32 -88.49
C ASP A 413 83.08 69.51 -90.00
N LEU A 414 82.25 68.87 -90.83
CA LEU A 414 82.20 69.11 -92.28
C LEU A 414 81.86 70.58 -92.61
N THR A 415 80.88 71.15 -91.92
CA THR A 415 80.49 72.57 -92.07
C THR A 415 81.66 73.52 -91.71
N THR A 416 82.44 73.17 -90.70
CA THR A 416 83.61 73.95 -90.27
C THR A 416 84.72 73.91 -91.33
N GLN A 417 85.06 72.72 -91.85
CA GLN A 417 86.05 72.56 -92.93
C GLN A 417 85.66 73.29 -94.22
N ALA A 418 84.37 73.34 -94.54
CA ALA A 418 83.87 74.10 -95.70
C ALA A 418 84.08 75.61 -95.52
N LYS A 419 83.82 76.13 -94.31
CA LYS A 419 84.01 77.56 -93.98
C LYS A 419 85.46 78.00 -94.09
N ASP A 420 86.40 77.18 -93.60
CA ASP A 420 87.84 77.53 -93.63
C ASP A 420 88.39 77.59 -95.06
N LYS A 421 87.98 76.67 -95.94
CA LYS A 421 88.33 76.69 -97.37
C LYS A 421 87.81 77.93 -98.10
N VAL A 422 86.58 78.38 -97.78
CA VAL A 422 86.03 79.64 -98.31
C VAL A 422 86.81 80.85 -97.78
N GLY A 423 87.30 80.80 -96.53
CA GLY A 423 88.18 81.81 -95.96
C GLY A 423 89.51 81.95 -96.72
N GLN A 424 90.18 80.83 -97.02
CA GLN A 424 91.43 80.82 -97.80
C GLN A 424 91.21 81.39 -99.21
N ALA A 425 90.23 80.87 -99.95
CA ALA A 425 89.96 81.30 -101.33
C ALA A 425 89.64 82.80 -101.46
N LYS A 426 89.10 83.44 -100.41
CA LYS A 426 88.93 84.89 -100.38
C LYS A 426 90.26 85.64 -100.24
N SER A 427 91.15 85.17 -99.34
CA SER A 427 92.45 85.81 -99.10
C SER A 427 93.31 85.86 -100.36
N ASP A 428 93.34 84.76 -101.11
CA ASP A 428 94.10 84.63 -102.36
C ASP A 428 93.62 85.63 -103.44
N ALA A 429 92.31 85.91 -103.48
CA ALA A 429 91.71 86.86 -104.41
C ALA A 429 92.00 88.32 -104.02
N ASP A 430 91.89 88.66 -102.73
CA ASP A 430 92.19 90.01 -102.22
C ASP A 430 93.68 90.37 -102.43
N GLU A 431 94.60 89.40 -102.31
CA GLU A 431 96.03 89.61 -102.57
C GLU A 431 96.34 89.79 -104.07
N ALA A 432 95.75 88.96 -104.94
CA ALA A 432 95.93 89.08 -106.39
C ALA A 432 95.46 90.45 -106.93
N THR A 433 94.37 91.01 -106.38
CA THR A 433 93.89 92.35 -106.77
C THR A 433 94.91 93.45 -106.45
N ARG A 434 95.51 93.44 -105.27
CA ARG A 434 96.51 94.47 -104.86
C ARG A 434 97.76 94.46 -105.73
N GLN A 435 98.20 93.28 -106.18
CA GLN A 435 99.36 93.14 -107.07
C GLN A 435 99.11 93.81 -108.43
N VAL A 436 97.88 93.74 -108.96
CA VAL A 436 97.47 94.43 -110.19
C VAL A 436 97.44 95.96 -110.01
N GLU A 437 96.90 96.45 -108.89
CA GLU A 437 96.82 97.89 -108.61
C GLU A 437 98.20 98.55 -108.53
N LYS A 438 99.18 97.93 -107.85
CA LYS A 438 100.57 98.43 -107.75
C LYS A 438 101.20 98.61 -109.13
N ALA A 439 101.18 97.56 -109.96
CA ALA A 439 101.83 97.58 -111.27
C ALA A 439 101.19 98.60 -112.23
N LEU A 440 99.87 98.79 -112.15
CA LEU A 440 99.16 99.84 -112.90
C LEU A 440 99.64 101.25 -112.55
N GLN A 441 100.01 101.47 -111.28
CA GLN A 441 100.49 102.76 -110.78
C GLN A 441 101.92 103.05 -111.26
N GLU A 442 102.83 102.07 -111.21
CA GLU A 442 104.22 102.21 -111.66
C GLU A 442 104.30 102.48 -113.18
N VAL A 443 103.45 101.87 -114.00
CA VAL A 443 103.37 102.15 -115.45
C VAL A 443 102.87 103.58 -115.73
N GLN A 444 101.95 104.12 -114.91
CA GLN A 444 101.46 105.50 -115.07
C GLN A 444 102.52 106.54 -114.71
N GLU A 445 103.37 106.29 -113.71
CA GLU A 445 104.51 107.18 -113.40
C GLU A 445 105.54 107.20 -114.53
N ILE A 446 105.88 106.03 -115.08
CA ILE A 446 106.79 105.89 -116.24
C ILE A 446 106.28 106.66 -117.46
N MET A 447 104.99 106.54 -117.80
CA MET A 447 104.39 107.30 -118.90
C MET A 447 104.42 108.83 -118.67
N LYS A 448 104.39 109.28 -117.42
CA LYS A 448 104.46 110.70 -117.09
C LYS A 448 105.88 111.26 -117.21
N GLU A 449 106.87 110.55 -116.66
CA GLU A 449 108.29 110.90 -116.81
C GLU A 449 108.73 110.96 -118.28
N LEU A 450 108.18 110.10 -119.13
CA LEU A 450 108.46 110.07 -120.57
C LEU A 450 107.94 111.31 -121.33
N ASN A 451 106.93 112.01 -120.80
CA ASN A 451 106.21 113.07 -121.52
C ASN A 451 106.67 114.50 -121.18
N ASP A 452 107.40 114.69 -120.07
CA ASP A 452 107.90 115.99 -119.59
C ASP A 452 109.36 116.29 -120.02
N LEU A 453 109.96 115.48 -120.92
CA LEU A 453 111.36 115.56 -121.34
C LEU A 453 111.65 116.64 -122.42
N PRO A 454 112.53 117.64 -122.18
CA PRO A 454 112.91 118.65 -123.17
C PRO A 454 114.06 118.22 -124.10
N ASN A 455 114.02 118.65 -125.36
CA ASN A 455 115.03 118.33 -126.39
C ASN A 455 116.45 118.82 -126.05
N THR A 456 117.28 117.94 -125.50
CA THR A 456 118.75 117.94 -125.54
C THR A 456 119.26 116.52 -125.34
N ASP A 457 120.32 116.12 -126.07
CA ASP A 457 120.80 114.74 -126.07
C ASP A 457 121.29 114.29 -124.69
N ASN A 458 120.58 113.34 -124.06
CA ASN A 458 120.83 112.90 -122.69
C ASN A 458 120.46 111.42 -122.49
N GLU A 459 121.23 110.52 -123.10
CA GLU A 459 120.97 109.06 -123.18
C GLU A 459 120.76 108.36 -121.83
N GLU A 460 121.32 108.92 -120.75
CA GLU A 460 121.35 108.29 -119.43
C GLU A 460 119.96 108.26 -118.76
N ALA A 461 119.12 109.28 -118.98
CA ALA A 461 117.74 109.32 -118.49
C ALA A 461 116.84 108.30 -119.24
N LEU A 462 116.99 108.19 -120.56
CA LEU A 462 116.19 107.29 -121.38
C LEU A 462 116.49 105.81 -121.06
N ASN A 463 117.78 105.48 -120.88
CA ASN A 463 118.22 104.17 -120.40
C ASN A 463 117.65 103.79 -119.03
N GLN A 464 117.42 104.77 -118.15
CA GLN A 464 116.89 104.51 -116.81
C GLN A 464 115.38 104.24 -116.84
N LEU A 465 114.64 104.96 -117.69
CA LEU A 465 113.22 104.70 -117.98
C LEU A 465 113.01 103.32 -118.62
N GLU A 466 113.83 102.94 -119.61
CA GLU A 466 113.73 101.64 -120.27
C GLU A 466 113.98 100.48 -119.29
N ARG A 467 114.91 100.64 -118.33
CA ARG A 467 115.12 99.63 -117.26
C ARG A 467 113.94 99.55 -116.28
N ARG A 468 113.33 100.68 -115.90
CA ARG A 468 112.12 100.68 -115.04
C ARG A 468 110.95 99.98 -115.73
N LEU A 469 110.74 100.25 -117.03
CA LEU A 469 109.64 99.65 -117.79
C LEU A 469 109.83 98.14 -117.98
N ASN A 470 111.02 97.69 -118.39
CA ASN A 470 111.30 96.26 -118.51
C ASN A 470 111.18 95.52 -117.16
N ALA A 471 111.61 96.13 -116.05
CA ALA A 471 111.45 95.54 -114.72
C ALA A 471 109.97 95.38 -114.32
N ALA A 472 109.12 96.39 -114.59
CA ALA A 472 107.68 96.31 -114.34
C ALA A 472 106.98 95.28 -115.25
N GLU A 473 107.42 95.13 -116.51
CA GLU A 473 106.88 94.11 -117.41
C GLU A 473 107.28 92.69 -117.00
N ASP A 474 108.53 92.48 -116.55
CA ASP A 474 108.97 91.18 -116.02
C ASP A 474 108.30 90.83 -114.67
N GLU A 475 108.07 91.81 -113.77
CA GLU A 475 107.32 91.59 -112.52
C GLU A 475 105.86 91.18 -112.81
N LEU A 476 105.20 91.85 -113.77
CA LEU A 476 103.86 91.47 -114.26
C LEU A 476 103.83 90.07 -114.91
N ARG A 477 104.86 89.71 -115.69
CA ARG A 477 104.97 88.37 -116.29
C ARG A 477 105.20 87.28 -115.23
N GLN A 478 106.05 87.53 -114.22
CA GLN A 478 106.28 86.58 -113.12
C GLN A 478 105.06 86.41 -112.22
N ALA A 479 104.22 87.46 -112.05
CA ALA A 479 102.95 87.36 -111.32
C ALA A 479 101.94 86.40 -111.98
N ASN A 480 102.17 85.99 -113.24
CA ASN A 480 101.42 84.97 -113.99
C ASN A 480 99.88 85.15 -113.90
N LEU A 481 99.47 86.41 -114.08
CA LEU A 481 98.14 86.89 -113.72
C LEU A 481 97.02 86.19 -114.50
N ASP A 482 97.19 85.91 -115.79
CA ASP A 482 96.18 85.23 -116.60
C ASP A 482 95.83 83.83 -116.07
N GLN A 483 96.83 83.05 -115.64
CA GLN A 483 96.59 81.71 -115.08
C GLN A 483 95.87 81.78 -113.73
N ARG A 484 96.22 82.76 -112.88
CA ARG A 484 95.51 83.05 -111.62
C ARG A 484 94.07 83.54 -111.87
N LEU A 485 93.86 84.39 -112.87
CA LEU A 485 92.55 84.96 -113.19
C LEU A 485 91.64 83.92 -113.85
N GLN A 486 92.21 82.96 -114.59
CA GLN A 486 91.49 81.79 -115.09
C GLN A 486 91.08 80.84 -113.94
N SER A 487 91.99 80.48 -113.02
CA SER A 487 91.62 79.59 -111.90
C SER A 487 90.59 80.24 -110.96
N LEU A 488 90.67 81.55 -110.73
CA LEU A 488 89.65 82.31 -110.00
C LEU A 488 88.30 82.32 -110.74
N ARG A 489 88.27 82.40 -112.08
CA ARG A 489 87.03 82.28 -112.88
C ARG A 489 86.41 80.89 -112.79
N GLU A 490 87.24 79.84 -112.86
CA GLU A 490 86.80 78.45 -112.72
C GLU A 490 86.24 78.21 -111.31
N ALA A 491 86.95 78.62 -110.27
CA ALA A 491 86.49 78.56 -108.88
C ALA A 491 85.16 79.32 -108.66
N ARG A 492 85.03 80.54 -109.20
CA ARG A 492 83.79 81.34 -109.13
C ARG A 492 82.63 80.63 -109.82
N ASN A 493 82.85 80.01 -110.97
CA ASN A 493 81.79 79.27 -111.69
C ASN A 493 81.35 78.03 -110.89
N LEU A 494 82.31 77.29 -110.31
CA LEU A 494 82.06 76.14 -109.45
C LEU A 494 81.26 76.56 -108.20
N GLN A 495 81.66 77.64 -107.53
CA GLN A 495 80.94 78.24 -106.40
C GLN A 495 79.53 78.71 -106.77
N THR A 496 79.35 79.31 -107.95
CA THR A 496 78.03 79.74 -108.46
C THR A 496 77.10 78.53 -108.64
N GLN A 497 77.62 77.42 -109.16
CA GLN A 497 76.83 76.19 -109.34
C GLN A 497 76.53 75.51 -108.00
N SER A 498 77.47 75.44 -107.06
CA SER A 498 77.21 74.95 -105.70
C SER A 498 76.15 75.79 -104.97
N MET A 499 76.21 77.13 -105.05
CA MET A 499 75.17 77.99 -104.46
C MET A 499 73.78 77.74 -105.07
N LYS A 500 73.71 77.46 -106.38
CA LYS A 500 72.44 77.14 -107.05
C LYS A 500 71.87 75.79 -106.58
N ASN A 501 72.71 74.77 -106.41
CA ASN A 501 72.29 73.49 -105.85
C ASN A 501 71.77 73.65 -104.40
N TYR A 502 72.46 74.42 -103.56
CA TYR A 502 72.04 74.66 -102.17
C TYR A 502 70.74 75.48 -102.07
N ASP A 503 70.47 76.40 -103.01
CA ASP A 503 69.20 77.12 -103.10
C ASP A 503 68.03 76.21 -103.54
N GLU A 504 68.31 75.18 -104.35
CA GLU A 504 67.35 74.14 -104.72
C GLU A 504 67.08 73.16 -103.55
N GLU A 505 68.11 72.72 -102.81
CA GLU A 505 67.96 71.93 -101.57
C GLU A 505 67.20 72.71 -100.47
N LEU A 506 67.50 73.99 -100.27
CA LEU A 506 66.80 74.83 -99.28
C LEU A 506 65.31 75.02 -99.60
N LYS A 507 64.92 74.98 -100.88
CA LYS A 507 63.51 75.04 -101.28
C LYS A 507 62.80 73.71 -101.02
N TYR A 508 63.46 72.59 -101.30
CA TYR A 508 62.95 71.27 -100.96
C TYR A 508 62.73 71.12 -99.45
N LEU A 509 63.75 71.43 -98.64
CA LEU A 509 63.67 71.37 -97.17
C LEU A 509 62.61 72.29 -96.57
N ARG A 510 62.42 73.50 -97.13
CA ARG A 510 61.32 74.38 -96.72
C ARG A 510 59.96 73.78 -96.98
N HIS A 511 59.76 73.15 -98.14
CA HIS A 511 58.50 72.50 -98.49
C HIS A 511 58.24 71.24 -97.63
N GLU A 512 59.27 70.49 -97.23
CA GLU A 512 59.13 69.41 -96.23
C GLU A 512 58.74 69.94 -94.85
N VAL A 513 59.33 71.05 -94.39
CA VAL A 513 58.96 71.70 -93.12
C VAL A 513 57.52 72.22 -93.17
N GLU A 514 57.15 72.94 -94.23
CA GLU A 514 55.79 73.48 -94.44
C GLU A 514 54.74 72.35 -94.50
N ASN A 515 55.05 71.23 -95.14
CA ASN A 515 54.21 70.02 -95.11
C ASN A 515 54.12 69.35 -93.72
N ILE A 516 55.18 69.39 -92.91
CA ILE A 516 55.15 68.88 -91.53
C ILE A 516 54.37 69.85 -90.61
N GLU A 517 54.44 71.15 -90.87
CA GLU A 517 53.69 72.20 -90.17
C GLU A 517 52.18 72.09 -90.49
N ASP A 518 51.81 71.93 -91.76
CA ASP A 518 50.44 71.58 -92.22
C ASP A 518 49.92 70.29 -91.54
N ILE A 519 50.74 69.24 -91.45
CA ILE A 519 50.37 67.99 -90.76
C ILE A 519 50.18 68.23 -89.26
N ASN A 520 51.02 69.07 -88.64
CA ASN A 520 50.93 69.38 -87.22
C ASN A 520 49.70 70.25 -86.88
N GLU A 521 49.36 71.25 -87.69
CA GLU A 521 48.12 72.02 -87.55
C GLU A 521 46.87 71.17 -87.88
N SER A 522 46.99 70.19 -88.78
CA SER A 522 45.93 69.22 -89.09
C SER A 522 45.75 68.13 -88.03
N LEU A 523 46.64 68.01 -87.04
CA LEU A 523 46.56 67.04 -85.95
C LEU A 523 45.82 67.66 -84.74
N PRO A 524 44.58 67.26 -84.43
CA PRO A 524 43.77 67.94 -83.43
C PRO A 524 44.29 67.70 -82.00
N GLU A 525 44.55 68.78 -81.26
CA GLU A 525 45.03 68.73 -79.87
C GLU A 525 44.13 67.85 -78.98
N GLY A 526 44.66 66.70 -78.54
CA GLY A 526 43.96 65.78 -77.64
C GLY A 526 44.27 64.30 -77.88
N CYS A 527 43.86 63.44 -76.94
CA CYS A 527 43.98 61.99 -77.08
C CYS A 527 42.66 61.39 -77.59
N TRP A 528 42.54 61.21 -78.90
CA TRP A 528 41.30 60.82 -79.56
C TRP A 528 41.07 59.30 -79.53
N LYS A 529 40.41 58.79 -78.48
CA LYS A 529 40.00 57.37 -78.37
C LYS A 529 38.50 57.23 -78.08
N ARG A 530 37.73 56.93 -79.14
CA ARG A 530 36.28 56.58 -79.16
C ARG A 530 35.32 57.77 -78.89
N MET A 531 34.03 57.72 -79.27
CA MET A 531 33.21 56.58 -79.73
C MET A 531 32.10 56.96 -80.76
N VAL A 532 31.65 55.93 -81.49
CA VAL A 532 30.33 55.68 -82.14
C VAL A 532 29.25 56.78 -82.16
N LEU A 533 28.67 56.98 -83.36
CA LEU A 533 27.25 57.17 -83.66
C LEU A 533 27.00 56.61 -85.09
N GLU A 534 25.87 56.05 -85.53
CA GLU A 534 24.70 55.31 -84.99
C GLU A 534 23.87 54.87 -86.25
N PRO A 535 22.80 54.04 -86.17
CA PRO A 535 22.23 53.30 -85.04
C PRO A 535 22.38 51.77 -85.11
#